data_AF-A0A843IVZ9-F1
#
_entry.id   AF-A0A843IVZ9-F1
#
_cell.length_a   1.000
_cell.length_b   1.000
_cell.length_c   1.000
_cell.angle_alpha   90.00
_cell.angle_beta   90.00
_cell.angle_gamma   90.00
#
_symmetry.space_group_name_H-M   'P 1'
#
loop_
_entity.id
_entity.type
_entity.pdbx_description
1 polymer ?
#
loop_
_entity_poly.entity_id
_entity_poly.type
_entity_poly.pdbx_seq_one_letter_code
_entity_poly.pdbx_strand_id
1 'polypeptide(L)'
;MAHPHKNAIANMPASALIGVIEESKMTYVRENLSIFLHESQIKLLKQVKKHEKPHHKRIRVKQFEKAKKDDLFNLHLGLYLKKYEKLAKLGLIEIDKEPNNGLEYECSLTSKGIEVLDELSNLEREWENVVGIDDEIKETLRELALNSFEISYKHKKKQGFIF
;
A
#
# COMPACT_ATOMS: atom_id res chain seq x y z
N MET A 1 -29.96 -18.33 -16.29
CA MET A 1 -28.75 -19.06 -16.73
C MET A 1 -27.67 -18.82 -15.69
N ALA A 2 -27.04 -19.86 -15.15
CA ALA A 2 -25.93 -19.68 -14.21
C ALA A 2 -24.78 -18.96 -14.94
N HIS A 3 -24.39 -17.78 -14.47
CA HIS A 3 -23.32 -17.00 -15.07
C HIS A 3 -22.04 -17.86 -15.10
N PRO A 4 -21.38 -18.07 -16.25
CA PRO A 4 -20.24 -18.99 -16.39
C PRO A 4 -19.14 -18.78 -15.34
N HIS A 5 -18.95 -17.53 -14.93
CA HIS A 5 -17.97 -17.14 -13.92
C HIS A 5 -18.30 -17.63 -12.50
N LYS A 6 -19.58 -17.85 -12.15
CA LYS A 6 -19.95 -18.38 -10.82
C LYS A 6 -19.43 -19.80 -10.63
N ASN A 7 -19.55 -20.64 -11.65
CA ASN A 7 -19.03 -22.02 -11.62
C ASN A 7 -17.50 -22.04 -11.60
N ALA A 8 -16.85 -21.10 -12.30
CA ALA A 8 -15.40 -20.98 -12.24
C ALA A 8 -14.93 -20.60 -10.82
N ILE A 9 -15.54 -19.57 -10.22
CA ILE A 9 -15.21 -19.09 -8.87
C ILE A 9 -15.42 -20.19 -7.83
N ALA A 10 -16.52 -20.95 -7.91
CA ALA A 10 -16.83 -22.01 -6.96
C ALA A 10 -15.75 -23.12 -6.89
N ASN A 11 -14.93 -23.27 -7.93
CA ASN A 11 -13.87 -24.28 -8.00
C ASN A 11 -12.46 -23.68 -7.84
N MET A 12 -12.33 -22.39 -7.51
CA MET A 12 -11.03 -21.73 -7.35
C MET A 12 -10.39 -22.10 -6.01
N PRO A 13 -9.05 -22.22 -5.95
CA PRO A 13 -8.34 -22.28 -4.69
C PRO A 13 -8.43 -20.93 -3.94
N ALA A 14 -8.28 -20.96 -2.62
CA ALA A 14 -8.35 -19.77 -1.76
C ALA A 14 -7.42 -18.63 -2.22
N SER A 15 -6.23 -18.95 -2.73
CA SER A 15 -5.28 -17.94 -3.25
C SER A 15 -5.84 -17.15 -4.44
N ALA A 16 -6.58 -17.81 -5.34
CA ALA A 16 -7.22 -17.15 -6.48
C ALA A 16 -8.44 -16.34 -6.03
N LEU A 17 -9.21 -16.85 -5.06
CA LEU A 17 -10.33 -16.11 -4.47
C LEU A 17 -9.86 -14.79 -3.82
N ILE A 18 -8.75 -14.81 -3.08
CA ILE A 18 -8.14 -13.61 -2.52
C ILE A 18 -7.81 -12.60 -3.62
N GLY A 19 -7.23 -13.05 -4.73
CA GLY A 19 -6.93 -12.18 -5.89
C GLY A 19 -8.18 -11.49 -6.45
N VAL A 20 -9.27 -12.24 -6.65
CA VAL A 20 -10.55 -11.68 -7.13
C VAL A 20 -11.11 -10.64 -6.16
N ILE A 21 -11.05 -10.91 -4.85
CA ILE A 21 -11.52 -10.00 -3.81
C ILE A 21 -10.67 -8.71 -3.82
N GLU A 22 -9.34 -8.82 -3.85
CA GLU A 22 -8.43 -7.68 -3.90
C GLU A 22 -8.63 -6.81 -5.14
N GLU A 23 -8.79 -7.43 -6.31
CA GLU A 23 -9.08 -6.75 -7.57
C GLU A 23 -10.42 -6.01 -7.53
N SER A 24 -11.46 -6.64 -6.98
CA SER A 24 -12.78 -6.02 -6.85
C SER A 24 -12.75 -4.77 -5.97
N LYS A 25 -12.04 -4.83 -4.83
CA LYS A 25 -11.85 -3.69 -3.93
C LYS A 25 -11.11 -2.56 -4.63
N MET A 26 -10.00 -2.87 -5.29
CA MET A 26 -9.19 -1.85 -5.97
C MET A 26 -9.96 -1.20 -7.13
N THR A 27 -10.74 -1.99 -7.86
CA THR A 27 -11.61 -1.50 -8.94
C THR A 27 -12.66 -0.54 -8.40
N TYR A 28 -13.42 -0.96 -7.37
CA TYR A 28 -14.44 -0.13 -6.74
C TYR A 28 -13.86 1.20 -6.25
N VAL A 29 -12.74 1.15 -5.53
CA VAL A 29 -12.07 2.36 -5.03
C VAL A 29 -11.67 3.28 -6.19
N ARG A 30 -11.07 2.76 -7.26
CA ARG A 30 -10.60 3.58 -8.39
C ARG A 30 -11.72 4.19 -9.22
N GLU A 31 -12.85 3.53 -9.33
CA GLU A 31 -14.02 4.03 -10.07
C GLU A 31 -14.77 5.13 -9.32
N ASN A 32 -14.68 5.14 -7.98
CA ASN A 32 -15.44 6.05 -7.13
C ASN A 32 -14.57 7.15 -6.47
N LEU A 33 -13.25 7.12 -6.65
CA LEU A 33 -12.36 8.15 -6.13
C LEU A 33 -12.55 9.47 -6.89
N SER A 34 -12.62 10.58 -6.15
CA SER A 34 -12.77 11.94 -6.68
C SER A 34 -11.66 12.38 -7.64
N ILE A 35 -10.51 11.70 -7.58
CA ILE A 35 -9.37 11.92 -8.46
C ILE A 35 -8.93 10.62 -9.14
N PHE A 36 -8.44 10.74 -10.37
CA PHE A 36 -7.86 9.59 -11.05
C PHE A 36 -6.48 9.24 -10.47
N LEU A 37 -6.37 8.05 -9.87
CA LEU A 37 -5.10 7.45 -9.46
C LEU A 37 -4.97 6.03 -10.02
N HIS A 38 -3.78 5.72 -10.53
CA HIS A 38 -3.40 4.33 -10.77
C HIS A 38 -3.24 3.59 -9.44
N GLU A 39 -3.47 2.27 -9.45
CA GLU A 39 -3.27 1.42 -8.28
C GLU A 39 -1.90 1.60 -7.62
N SER A 40 -0.84 1.71 -8.43
CA SER A 40 0.52 1.94 -7.94
C SER A 40 0.67 3.28 -7.22
N GLN A 41 -0.07 4.31 -7.62
CA GLN A 41 -0.10 5.62 -6.95
C GLN A 41 -0.87 5.55 -5.64
N ILE A 42 -2.01 4.84 -5.59
CA ILE A 42 -2.77 4.59 -4.35
C ILE A 42 -1.89 3.86 -3.33
N LYS A 43 -1.22 2.77 -3.75
CA LYS A 43 -0.28 2.00 -2.91
C LYS A 43 0.85 2.89 -2.40
N LEU A 44 1.43 3.72 -3.26
CA LEU A 44 2.52 4.62 -2.88
C LEU A 44 2.07 5.72 -1.90
N LEU A 45 0.88 6.30 -2.09
CA LEU A 45 0.32 7.31 -1.17
C LEU A 45 0.08 6.72 0.22
N LYS A 46 -0.50 5.51 0.31
CA LYS A 46 -0.65 4.77 1.58
C LYS A 46 0.71 4.47 2.23
N GLN A 47 1.74 4.23 1.42
CA GLN A 47 3.11 4.02 1.91
C GLN A 47 3.73 5.29 2.49
N VAL A 48 3.47 6.47 1.91
CA VAL A 48 3.90 7.76 2.49
C VAL A 48 3.29 7.95 3.89
N LYS A 49 1.97 7.77 4.04
CA LYS A 49 1.29 7.82 5.37
C LYS A 49 1.96 6.90 6.40
N LYS A 50 2.33 5.69 5.97
CA LYS A 50 3.03 4.74 6.84
C LYS A 50 4.42 5.24 7.22
N HIS A 51 5.18 5.76 6.25
CA HIS A 51 6.55 6.21 6.44
C HIS A 51 6.65 7.49 7.29
N GLU A 52 5.59 8.29 7.39
CA GLU A 52 5.55 9.44 8.28
C GLU A 52 5.63 9.08 9.77
N LYS A 53 5.24 7.85 10.15
CA LYS A 53 5.26 7.43 11.56
C LYS A 53 6.70 7.40 12.11
N PRO A 54 6.96 7.92 13.32
CA PRO A 54 8.33 8.06 13.85
C PRO A 54 9.16 6.77 13.89
N HIS A 55 8.54 5.62 14.21
CA HIS A 55 9.25 4.35 14.22
C HIS A 55 9.62 3.86 12.80
N HIS A 56 8.80 4.14 11.79
CA HIS A 56 9.12 3.82 10.40
C HIS A 56 10.22 4.73 9.85
N LYS A 57 10.19 6.04 10.18
CA LYS A 57 11.29 6.96 9.85
C LYS A 57 12.63 6.45 10.38
N ARG A 58 12.70 6.14 11.68
CA ARG A 58 13.92 5.61 12.33
C ARG A 58 14.44 4.33 11.68
N ILE A 59 13.55 3.42 11.27
CA ILE A 59 13.95 2.18 10.59
C ILE A 59 14.53 2.49 9.20
N ARG A 60 13.88 3.37 8.41
CA ARG A 60 14.38 3.74 7.08
C ARG A 60 15.76 4.38 7.12
N VAL A 61 15.99 5.33 8.04
CA VAL A 61 17.30 5.98 8.22
C VAL A 61 18.38 4.94 8.52
N LYS A 62 18.14 4.05 9.51
CA LYS A 62 19.09 2.99 9.85
C LYS A 62 19.38 2.03 8.70
N GLN A 63 18.38 1.72 7.87
CA GLN A 63 18.58 0.85 6.71
C GLN A 63 19.36 1.56 5.61
N PHE A 64 19.07 2.84 5.37
CA PHE A 64 19.79 3.67 4.40
C PHE A 64 21.27 3.87 4.79
N GLU A 65 21.57 4.07 6.07
CA GLU A 65 22.94 4.15 6.58
C GLU A 65 23.75 2.87 6.28
N LYS A 66 23.12 1.70 6.43
CA LYS A 66 23.74 0.39 6.17
C LYS A 66 23.81 0.00 4.70
N ALA A 67 23.02 0.64 3.84
CA ALA A 67 22.94 0.28 2.43
C ALA A 67 24.26 0.61 1.70
N LYS A 68 24.68 -0.32 0.84
CA LYS A 68 25.77 -0.09 -0.11
C LYS A 68 25.28 0.86 -1.21
N LYS A 69 25.93 2.00 -1.36
CA LYS A 69 25.55 3.09 -2.27
C LYS A 69 26.27 2.98 -3.62
N ASP A 70 26.09 1.85 -4.30
CA ASP A 70 26.67 1.63 -5.64
C ASP A 70 25.76 2.15 -6.77
N ASP A 71 26.18 1.98 -8.02
CA ASP A 71 25.45 2.50 -9.18
C ASP A 71 24.03 1.95 -9.29
N LEU A 72 23.85 0.67 -8.93
CA LEU A 72 22.53 0.03 -8.94
C LEU A 72 21.62 0.66 -7.88
N PHE A 73 22.14 0.93 -6.68
CA PHE A 73 21.44 1.68 -5.65
C PHE A 73 20.98 3.06 -6.18
N ASN A 74 21.89 3.82 -6.79
CA ASN A 74 21.60 5.17 -7.30
C ASN A 74 20.57 5.15 -8.44
N LEU A 75 20.64 4.16 -9.33
CA LEU A 75 19.63 3.95 -10.39
C LEU A 75 18.24 3.74 -9.77
N HIS A 76 18.13 2.83 -8.81
CA HIS A 76 16.85 2.54 -8.15
C HIS A 76 16.35 3.76 -7.37
N LEU A 77 17.22 4.47 -6.65
CA LEU A 77 16.89 5.70 -5.93
C LEU A 77 16.19 6.70 -6.85
N GLY A 78 16.78 6.98 -8.03
CA GLY A 78 16.20 7.88 -9.02
C GLY A 78 14.86 7.39 -9.58
N LEU A 79 14.72 6.09 -9.83
CA LEU A 79 13.46 5.49 -10.29
C LEU A 79 12.36 5.60 -9.23
N TYR A 80 12.70 5.42 -7.95
CA TYR A 80 11.75 5.59 -6.84
C TYR A 80 11.34 7.06 -6.69
N LEU A 81 12.30 7.99 -6.73
CA LEU A 81 12.03 9.42 -6.63
C LEU A 81 11.05 9.88 -7.73
N LYS A 82 11.24 9.42 -8.98
CA LYS A 82 10.32 9.70 -10.09
C LYS A 82 8.88 9.26 -9.82
N LYS A 83 8.65 8.21 -9.03
CA LYS A 83 7.29 7.76 -8.65
C LYS A 83 6.67 8.73 -7.64
N TYR A 84 7.43 9.19 -6.65
CA TYR A 84 6.97 10.20 -5.68
C TYR A 84 6.71 11.54 -6.36
N GLU A 85 7.56 11.96 -7.31
CA GLU A 85 7.36 13.21 -8.07
C GLU A 85 6.02 13.23 -8.82
N LYS A 86 5.49 12.07 -9.25
CA LYS A 86 4.14 11.98 -9.85
C LYS A 86 3.03 12.29 -8.83
N LEU A 87 3.17 11.85 -7.57
CA LEU A 87 2.21 12.20 -6.51
C LEU A 87 2.34 13.67 -6.11
N ALA A 88 3.57 14.19 -6.05
CA ALA A 88 3.83 15.59 -5.74
C ALA A 88 3.22 16.53 -6.80
N LYS A 89 3.31 16.18 -8.09
CA LYS A 89 2.64 16.91 -9.19
C LYS A 89 1.12 16.96 -9.05
N LEU A 90 0.50 15.98 -8.40
CA LEU A 90 -0.93 15.95 -8.11
C LEU A 90 -1.29 16.75 -6.84
N GLY A 91 -0.28 17.30 -6.15
CA GLY A 91 -0.41 18.02 -4.89
C GLY A 91 -0.73 17.13 -3.71
N LEU A 92 -0.46 15.82 -3.77
CA LEU A 92 -0.81 14.86 -2.72
C LEU A 92 0.29 14.67 -1.68
N ILE A 93 1.53 14.96 -2.05
CA ILE A 93 2.69 14.87 -1.16
C ILE A 93 3.64 16.02 -1.42
N GLU A 94 4.50 16.29 -0.45
CA GLU A 94 5.69 17.11 -0.59
C GLU A 94 6.93 16.21 -0.58
N ILE A 95 7.99 16.66 -1.27
CA ILE A 95 9.27 15.96 -1.32
C ILE A 95 10.34 16.94 -0.86
N ASP A 96 10.91 16.67 0.31
CA ASP A 96 12.13 17.31 0.78
C ASP A 96 13.32 16.53 0.19
N LYS A 97 14.11 17.18 -0.67
CA LYS A 97 15.28 16.57 -1.33
C LYS A 97 16.57 16.73 -0.52
N GLU A 98 16.54 17.49 0.57
CA GLU A 98 17.68 17.71 1.45
C GLU A 98 17.26 17.61 2.92
N PRO A 99 16.64 16.49 3.33
CA PRO A 99 16.11 16.38 4.68
C PRO A 99 17.24 16.28 5.70
N ASN A 100 17.08 16.98 6.83
CA ASN A 100 18.00 16.89 7.95
C ASN A 100 17.77 15.62 8.79
N ASN A 101 17.81 14.45 8.16
CA ASN A 101 17.59 13.15 8.79
C ASN A 101 18.49 12.02 8.25
N GLY A 102 19.41 12.34 7.34
CA GLY A 102 20.36 11.39 6.73
C GLY A 102 19.83 10.61 5.53
N LEU A 103 18.62 10.88 5.05
CA LEU A 103 18.09 10.35 3.80
C LEU A 103 18.37 11.30 2.62
N GLU A 104 18.38 10.78 1.40
CA GLU A 104 18.47 11.57 0.15
C GLU A 104 17.18 12.31 -0.16
N TYR A 105 16.06 11.85 0.38
CA TYR A 105 14.78 12.55 0.32
C TYR A 105 13.85 12.06 1.41
N GLU A 106 12.90 12.89 1.79
CA GLU A 106 11.79 12.56 2.66
C GLU A 106 10.47 13.00 2.01
N CYS A 107 9.42 12.22 2.25
CA CYS A 107 8.09 12.54 1.71
C CYS A 107 7.11 12.72 2.85
N SER A 108 6.26 13.74 2.73
CA SER A 108 5.15 14.03 3.65
C SER A 108 3.86 14.21 2.89
N LEU A 109 2.73 13.93 3.54
CA LEU A 109 1.40 14.17 2.99
C LEU A 109 1.09 15.68 3.03
N THR A 110 0.47 16.18 1.96
CA THR A 110 -0.21 17.48 1.99
C THR A 110 -1.60 17.34 2.62
N SER A 111 -2.28 18.45 2.90
CA SER A 111 -3.71 18.45 3.30
C SER A 111 -4.57 17.69 2.29
N LYS A 112 -4.38 17.94 0.98
CA LYS A 112 -5.08 17.21 -0.09
C LYS A 112 -4.75 15.72 -0.09
N GLY A 113 -3.49 15.35 0.20
CA GLY A 113 -3.09 13.95 0.34
C GLY A 113 -3.80 13.23 1.48
N ILE A 114 -4.00 13.92 2.61
CA ILE A 114 -4.75 13.41 3.76
C ILE A 114 -6.22 13.22 3.40
N GLU A 115 -6.85 14.23 2.77
CA GLU A 115 -8.25 14.15 2.32
C GLU A 115 -8.48 12.94 1.39
N VAL A 116 -7.62 12.75 0.40
CA VAL A 116 -7.69 11.59 -0.51
C VAL A 116 -7.50 10.27 0.24
N LEU A 117 -6.65 10.21 1.27
CA LEU A 117 -6.47 9.01 2.08
C LEU A 117 -7.71 8.69 2.95
N ASP A 118 -8.40 9.72 3.42
CA ASP A 118 -9.65 9.54 4.17
C ASP A 118 -10.78 9.09 3.23
N GLU A 119 -10.87 9.68 2.04
CA GLU A 119 -11.78 9.22 0.98
C GLU A 119 -11.53 7.76 0.60
N LEU A 120 -10.27 7.38 0.35
CA LEU A 120 -9.87 5.99 0.09
C LEU A 120 -10.34 5.04 1.21
N SER A 121 -10.22 5.46 2.47
CA SER A 121 -10.62 4.65 3.63
C SER A 121 -12.14 4.48 3.71
N ASN A 122 -12.90 5.51 3.34
CA ASN A 122 -14.36 5.46 3.28
C ASN A 122 -14.83 4.56 2.13
N LEU A 123 -14.25 4.70 0.93
CA LEU A 123 -14.56 3.85 -0.22
C LEU A 123 -14.25 2.38 0.04
N GLU A 124 -13.18 2.06 0.77
CA GLU A 124 -12.90 0.68 1.20
C GLU A 124 -13.99 0.12 2.13
N ARG A 125 -14.55 0.94 3.03
CA ARG A 125 -15.67 0.53 3.90
C ARG A 125 -16.99 0.42 3.15
N GLU A 126 -17.23 1.31 2.19
CA GLU A 126 -18.40 1.22 1.31
C GLU A 126 -18.34 -0.06 0.47
N TRP A 127 -17.17 -0.39 -0.08
CA TRP A 127 -16.95 -1.67 -0.76
C TRP A 127 -17.26 -2.86 0.15
N GLU A 128 -16.81 -2.85 1.42
CA GLU A 128 -17.14 -3.92 2.39
C GLU A 128 -18.66 -4.15 2.47
N ASN A 129 -19.45 -3.06 2.52
CA ASN A 129 -20.91 -3.15 2.52
C ASN A 129 -21.48 -3.70 1.20
N VAL A 130 -20.94 -3.27 0.06
CA VAL A 130 -21.39 -3.71 -1.28
C VAL A 130 -21.19 -5.21 -1.48
N VAL A 131 -20.08 -5.77 -1.01
CA VAL A 131 -19.79 -7.21 -1.13
C VAL A 131 -20.34 -8.04 0.03
N GLY A 132 -20.98 -7.39 1.02
CA GLY A 132 -21.62 -8.06 2.16
C GLY A 132 -20.65 -8.61 3.21
N ILE A 133 -19.54 -7.92 3.48
CA ILE A 133 -18.66 -8.26 4.61
C ILE A 133 -19.30 -7.76 5.91
N ASP A 134 -19.87 -8.69 6.67
CA ASP A 134 -20.38 -8.46 8.02
C ASP A 134 -19.33 -8.74 9.11
N ASP A 135 -19.74 -8.69 10.39
CA ASP A 135 -18.85 -8.90 11.53
C ASP A 135 -18.31 -10.34 11.60
N GLU A 136 -19.09 -11.34 11.20
CA GLU A 136 -18.67 -12.75 11.20
C GLU A 136 -17.58 -13.00 10.14
N ILE A 137 -17.79 -12.49 8.93
CA ILE A 137 -16.79 -12.54 7.86
C ILE A 137 -15.54 -11.75 8.28
N LYS A 138 -15.72 -10.57 8.90
CA LYS A 138 -14.60 -9.75 9.38
C LYS A 138 -13.76 -10.47 10.44
N GLU A 139 -14.36 -11.25 11.34
CA GLU A 139 -13.62 -12.08 12.29
C GLU A 139 -12.84 -13.18 11.60
N THR A 140 -13.48 -13.89 10.66
CA THR A 140 -12.83 -14.96 9.88
C THR A 140 -11.62 -14.43 9.10
N LEU A 141 -11.78 -13.28 8.44
CA LEU A 141 -10.68 -12.61 7.73
C LEU A 141 -9.57 -12.17 8.67
N ARG A 142 -9.91 -11.73 9.89
CA ARG A 142 -8.91 -11.33 10.91
C ARG A 142 -8.06 -12.52 11.35
N GLU A 143 -8.67 -13.67 11.61
CA GLU A 143 -7.95 -14.88 11.97
C GLU A 143 -7.00 -15.33 10.84
N LEU A 144 -7.50 -15.36 9.60
CA LEU A 144 -6.68 -15.66 8.41
C LEU A 144 -5.52 -14.66 8.23
N ALA A 145 -5.76 -13.38 8.48
CA ALA A 145 -4.74 -12.34 8.42
C ALA A 145 -3.66 -12.52 9.49
N LEU A 146 -4.03 -12.88 10.72
CA LEU A 146 -3.08 -13.14 11.80
C LEU A 146 -2.24 -14.40 11.52
N ASN A 147 -2.88 -15.47 11.06
CA ASN A 147 -2.20 -16.72 10.69
C ASN A 147 -1.21 -16.51 9.53
N SER A 148 -1.59 -15.71 8.52
CA SER A 148 -0.71 -15.39 7.39
C SER A 148 0.38 -14.38 7.76
N PHE A 149 0.12 -13.45 8.69
CA PHE A 149 1.10 -12.47 9.16
C PHE A 149 2.36 -13.16 9.70
N GLU A 150 2.21 -14.23 10.47
CA GLU A 150 3.32 -15.03 11.01
C GLU A 150 4.32 -15.50 9.94
N ILE A 151 3.84 -15.86 8.76
CA ILE A 151 4.69 -16.26 7.62
C ILE A 151 5.58 -15.08 7.22
N SER A 152 4.97 -13.91 7.00
CA SER A 152 5.70 -12.71 6.58
C SER A 152 6.63 -12.17 7.67
N TYR A 153 6.24 -12.29 8.94
CA TYR A 153 7.01 -11.85 10.09
C TYR A 153 8.27 -12.70 10.26
N LYS A 154 8.15 -14.03 10.18
CA LYS A 154 9.29 -14.96 10.23
C LYS A 154 10.28 -14.69 9.09
N HIS A 155 9.78 -14.42 7.88
CA HIS A 155 10.63 -14.06 6.75
C HIS A 155 11.42 -12.76 7.00
N LYS A 156 10.73 -11.68 7.40
CA LYS A 156 11.36 -10.39 7.71
C LYS A 156 12.38 -10.49 8.83
N LYS A 157 12.08 -11.27 9.88
CA LYS A 157 13.02 -11.51 11.00
C LYS A 157 14.30 -12.20 10.52
N LYS A 158 14.20 -13.20 9.63
CA LYS A 158 15.37 -13.85 9.02
C LYS A 158 16.25 -12.88 8.22
N GLN A 159 15.63 -11.89 7.58
CA GLN A 159 16.33 -10.84 6.83
C GLN A 159 16.77 -9.66 7.70
N GLY A 160 16.65 -9.72 9.03
CA GLY A 160 17.00 -8.61 9.91
C GLY A 160 16.13 -7.35 9.70
N PHE A 161 14.90 -7.53 9.22
CA PHE A 161 13.98 -6.45 8.82
C PHE A 161 14.58 -5.50 7.78
N ILE A 162 15.51 -5.99 6.95
CA ILE A 162 15.97 -5.30 5.76
C ILE A 162 14.84 -5.41 4.72
N PHE A 163 14.41 -4.27 4.18
CA PHE A 163 13.36 -4.16 3.17
C PHE A 163 13.96 -3.99 1.78
#